data_AF-N8WJR8-F1
#
_entry.id   AF-N8WJR8-F1
#
_cell.length_a   1.000
_cell.length_b   1.000
_cell.length_c   1.000
_cell.angle_alpha   90.00
_cell.angle_beta   90.00
_cell.angle_gamma   90.00
#
_symmetry.space_group_name_H-M   'P 1'
#
loop_
_entity.id
_entity.type
_entity.pdbx_description
1 polymer ?
#
loop_
_entity_poly.entity_id
_entity_poly.type
_entity_poly.pdbx_seq_one_letter_code
_entity_poly.pdbx_strand_id
1 'polypeptide(L)'
;MTLDIEQLLAPISDHQPCGEDCSFSNDFHAIKKARIQDDPLLDQGDWISEPRQADWHFVLNKSVELLSEKTKDLRLYTWLAEAWARTHGFEGISRGLELSHRSIQQYWPDLHPLIEEDDLDQRLGLLQGLISQIPALMKQVPLVSQAPFYHLGNYEAFLHQQNVRLRHNQQDEDYESLTGNDELQNFEQLLQATSRSVQLQNYQQVLDIQKHWQQLKITLDDLLGLDAPSFSVIDEQVDSIIAQIKRLYKVEQIAHQNNENLLQPKESAIQLGYTDTVSAVAQTQFRLQPQNHLANREQALKVLNEIADYFQIHEPHSPVSYMLQKTIRWSQMPLHEWLAHVIKNENPLEQVQELLGVPDMNNSNSEW
;
A
#
# COMPACT_ATOMS: atom_id res chain seq x y z
N MET A 1 -16.77 -14.29 13.12
CA MET A 1 -16.53 -13.73 14.46
C MET A 1 -16.04 -12.32 14.22
N THR A 2 -16.66 -11.30 14.80
CA THR A 2 -16.21 -9.90 14.62
C THR A 2 -14.89 -9.71 15.35
N LEU A 3 -13.90 -9.09 14.69
CA LEU A 3 -12.60 -8.76 15.30
C LEU A 3 -12.76 -7.56 16.24
N ASP A 4 -13.41 -7.79 17.39
CA ASP A 4 -13.60 -6.76 18.42
C ASP A 4 -12.30 -6.56 19.21
N ILE A 5 -11.80 -5.32 19.19
CA ILE A 5 -10.55 -4.96 19.89
C ILE A 5 -10.83 -4.29 21.22
N GLU A 6 -12.07 -3.87 21.52
CA GLU A 6 -12.34 -3.07 22.72
C GLU A 6 -12.08 -3.86 23.99
N GLN A 7 -12.41 -5.16 23.99
CA GLN A 7 -12.04 -6.06 25.10
C GLN A 7 -10.52 -6.20 25.25
N LEU A 8 -9.78 -6.23 24.14
CA LEU A 8 -8.33 -6.36 24.14
C LEU A 8 -7.62 -5.07 24.57
N LEU A 9 -8.29 -3.92 24.49
CA LEU A 9 -7.79 -2.63 24.96
C LEU A 9 -8.12 -2.35 26.43
N ALA A 10 -9.09 -3.06 27.01
CA ALA A 10 -9.42 -2.93 28.42
C ALA A 10 -8.22 -3.28 29.32
N PRO A 11 -8.00 -2.59 30.45
CA PRO A 11 -6.91 -2.93 31.36
C PRO A 11 -7.12 -4.33 31.96
N ILE A 12 -6.03 -5.04 32.25
CA ILE A 12 -6.11 -6.36 32.91
C ILE A 12 -6.71 -6.24 34.31
N SER A 13 -6.32 -5.20 35.05
CA SER A 13 -6.89 -4.85 36.35
C SER A 13 -6.66 -3.37 36.67
N ASP A 14 -7.44 -2.82 37.61
CA ASP A 14 -7.33 -1.41 38.04
C ASP A 14 -5.94 -1.08 38.63
N HIS A 15 -5.29 -2.04 39.27
CA HIS A 15 -4.01 -1.85 39.94
C HIS A 15 -2.80 -2.22 39.08
N GLN A 16 -3.00 -3.06 38.07
CA GLN A 16 -1.95 -3.50 37.15
C GLN A 16 -2.54 -3.58 35.73
N PRO A 17 -2.68 -2.43 35.04
CA PRO A 17 -3.36 -2.36 33.74
C PRO A 17 -2.74 -3.24 32.66
N CYS A 18 -1.43 -3.44 32.71
CA CYS A 18 -0.68 -4.30 31.79
C CYS A 18 -0.49 -5.74 32.26
N GLY A 19 -0.97 -6.09 33.46
CA GLY A 19 -0.79 -7.42 34.03
C GLY A 19 0.67 -7.82 34.21
N GLU A 20 0.93 -9.13 34.22
CA GLU A 20 2.25 -9.72 34.53
C GLU A 20 3.09 -10.00 33.28
N ASP A 21 4.42 -10.11 33.43
CA ASP A 21 5.27 -10.59 32.33
C ASP A 21 5.11 -12.11 32.16
N CYS A 22 4.57 -12.52 31.01
CA CYS A 22 4.33 -13.92 30.68
C CYS A 22 5.48 -14.56 29.86
N SER A 23 6.67 -13.91 29.75
CA SER A 23 7.82 -14.37 28.95
C SER A 23 8.17 -15.85 29.09
N PHE A 24 8.11 -16.37 30.32
CA PHE A 24 8.47 -17.74 30.69
C PHE A 24 7.26 -18.66 30.92
N SER A 25 6.05 -18.20 30.59
CA SER A 25 4.83 -18.99 30.73
C SER A 25 4.77 -20.11 29.69
N ASN A 26 4.15 -21.23 30.07
CA ASN A 26 3.87 -22.33 29.14
C ASN A 26 3.03 -21.87 27.95
N ASP A 27 2.13 -20.91 28.14
CA ASP A 27 1.30 -20.35 27.07
C ASP A 27 2.14 -19.59 26.03
N PHE A 28 3.11 -18.76 26.44
CA PHE A 28 4.04 -18.12 25.50
C PHE A 28 4.87 -19.13 24.71
N HIS A 29 5.35 -20.18 25.37
CA HIS A 29 6.05 -21.27 24.70
C HIS A 29 5.14 -22.01 23.71
N ALA A 30 3.88 -22.25 24.07
CA ALA A 30 2.91 -22.90 23.20
C ALA A 30 2.59 -22.05 21.96
N ILE A 31 2.39 -20.74 22.12
CA ILE A 31 2.18 -19.83 20.98
C ILE A 31 3.39 -19.83 20.05
N LYS A 32 4.61 -19.67 20.60
CA LYS A 32 5.84 -19.70 19.80
C LYS A 32 5.96 -20.99 19.00
N LYS A 33 5.66 -22.14 19.62
CA LYS A 33 5.69 -23.46 18.97
C LYS A 33 4.62 -23.57 17.87
N ALA A 34 3.41 -23.09 18.13
CA ALA A 34 2.29 -23.15 17.18
C ALA A 34 2.49 -22.27 15.93
N ARG A 35 3.37 -21.26 15.98
CA ARG A 35 3.74 -20.43 14.82
C ARG A 35 4.76 -21.10 13.89
N ILE A 36 5.40 -22.20 14.29
CA ILE A 36 6.43 -22.85 13.50
C ILE A 36 5.79 -23.60 12.34
N GLN A 37 6.22 -23.26 11.13
CA GLN A 37 5.92 -24.03 9.92
C GLN A 37 7.24 -24.38 9.21
N ASP A 38 7.34 -25.60 8.69
CA ASP A 38 8.50 -26.03 7.91
C ASP A 38 8.37 -25.48 6.46
N ASP A 39 9.50 -25.10 5.86
CA ASP A 39 9.52 -24.61 4.47
C ASP A 39 9.27 -25.80 3.51
N PRO A 40 8.19 -25.78 2.71
CA PRO A 40 7.87 -26.86 1.79
C PRO A 40 8.88 -27.01 0.63
N LEU A 41 9.76 -26.02 0.41
CA LEU A 41 10.80 -26.06 -0.62
C LEU A 41 12.11 -26.72 -0.15
N LEU A 42 12.26 -26.99 1.15
CA LEU A 42 13.44 -27.66 1.69
C LEU A 42 13.34 -29.18 1.51
N ASP A 43 14.38 -29.78 0.95
CA ASP A 43 14.52 -31.23 0.86
C ASP A 43 14.65 -31.83 2.27
N GLN A 44 13.70 -32.69 2.64
CA GLN A 44 13.65 -33.35 3.95
C GLN A 44 14.66 -34.51 4.06
N GLY A 45 15.37 -34.84 2.98
CA GLY A 45 16.26 -35.98 2.92
C GLY A 45 15.54 -37.31 3.17
N ASP A 46 16.26 -38.32 3.65
CA ASP A 46 15.73 -39.68 3.86
C ASP A 46 14.75 -39.81 5.06
N TRP A 47 14.50 -38.73 5.81
CA TRP A 47 13.59 -38.71 6.96
C TRP A 47 12.32 -37.91 6.62
N ILE A 48 11.35 -38.57 6.02
CA ILE A 48 10.05 -37.97 5.68
C ILE A 48 9.21 -37.86 6.96
N SER A 49 9.18 -36.67 7.56
CA SER A 49 8.20 -36.30 8.58
C SER A 49 7.08 -35.50 7.90
N GLU A 50 5.86 -35.58 8.43
CA GLU A 50 4.84 -34.61 8.04
C GLU A 50 5.37 -33.19 8.34
N PRO A 51 5.39 -32.27 7.36
CA PRO A 51 5.90 -30.93 7.56
C PRO A 51 5.03 -30.24 8.62
N ARG A 52 5.67 -29.61 9.59
CA ARG A 52 4.96 -28.86 10.63
C ARG A 52 4.21 -27.72 9.95
N GLN A 53 2.93 -27.60 10.28
CA GLN A 53 2.11 -26.48 9.87
C GLN A 53 1.79 -25.61 11.08
N ALA A 54 1.82 -24.31 10.87
CA ALA A 54 1.44 -23.37 11.91
C ALA A 54 -0.07 -23.48 12.21
N ASP A 55 -0.42 -23.52 13.49
CA ASP A 55 -1.80 -23.49 13.97
C ASP A 55 -2.21 -22.04 14.29
N TRP A 56 -2.61 -21.30 13.25
CA TRP A 56 -2.99 -19.89 13.38
C TRP A 56 -4.24 -19.69 14.24
N HIS A 57 -5.14 -20.68 14.32
CA HIS A 57 -6.31 -20.59 15.19
C HIS A 57 -5.91 -20.71 16.66
N PHE A 58 -4.98 -21.62 16.98
CA PHE A 58 -4.40 -21.69 18.33
C PHE A 58 -3.69 -20.39 18.71
N VAL A 59 -2.83 -19.87 17.82
CA VAL A 59 -2.11 -18.61 18.04
C VAL A 59 -3.08 -17.47 18.30
N LEU A 60 -4.13 -17.33 17.49
CA LEU A 60 -5.18 -16.33 17.65
C LEU A 60 -5.86 -16.47 19.01
N ASN A 61 -6.45 -17.63 19.30
CA ASN A 61 -7.27 -17.83 20.49
C ASN A 61 -6.46 -17.61 21.78
N LYS A 62 -5.24 -18.17 21.83
CA LYS A 62 -4.38 -18.05 23.01
C LYS A 62 -3.83 -16.63 23.18
N SER A 63 -3.52 -15.92 22.09
CA SER A 63 -3.08 -14.52 22.19
C SER A 63 -4.21 -13.61 22.68
N VAL A 64 -5.45 -13.83 22.21
CA VAL A 64 -6.64 -13.10 22.68
C VAL A 64 -6.90 -13.36 24.16
N GLU A 65 -6.81 -14.61 24.62
CA GLU A 65 -6.94 -14.99 26.04
C GLU A 65 -5.92 -14.24 26.90
N LEU A 66 -4.63 -14.33 26.55
CA LEU A 66 -3.57 -13.67 27.32
C LEU A 66 -3.71 -12.14 27.32
N LEU A 67 -4.00 -11.53 26.17
CA LEU A 67 -4.21 -10.09 26.04
C LEU A 67 -5.45 -9.59 26.79
N SER A 68 -6.45 -10.44 26.99
CA SER A 68 -7.67 -10.07 27.72
C SER A 68 -7.53 -10.26 29.23
N GLU A 69 -6.76 -11.25 29.68
CA GLU A 69 -6.82 -11.73 31.06
C GLU A 69 -5.51 -11.65 31.85
N LYS A 70 -4.35 -11.58 31.17
CA LYS A 70 -3.05 -11.81 31.80
C LYS A 70 -2.03 -10.70 31.60
N THR A 71 -1.86 -10.24 30.36
CA THR A 71 -0.73 -9.36 30.04
C THR A 71 -1.01 -8.48 28.83
N LYS A 72 -0.48 -7.26 28.84
CA LYS A 72 -0.37 -6.41 27.64
C LYS A 72 1.09 -6.47 27.18
N ASP A 73 1.33 -7.13 26.05
CA ASP A 73 2.68 -7.44 25.60
C ASP A 73 2.86 -7.20 24.09
N LEU A 74 3.92 -6.49 23.72
CA LEU A 74 4.27 -6.19 22.34
C LEU A 74 4.38 -7.44 21.46
N ARG A 75 4.92 -8.52 21.99
CA ARG A 75 5.11 -9.79 21.27
C ARG A 75 3.76 -10.42 20.90
N LEU A 76 2.80 -10.35 21.82
CA LEU A 76 1.45 -10.87 21.57
C LEU A 76 0.71 -10.05 20.50
N TYR A 77 0.87 -8.73 20.47
CA TYR A 77 0.29 -7.92 19.39
C TYR A 77 0.85 -8.31 18.02
N THR A 78 2.17 -8.55 17.93
CA THR A 78 2.81 -9.04 16.70
C THR A 78 2.27 -10.39 16.26
N TRP A 79 2.16 -11.36 17.18
CA TRP A 79 1.67 -12.71 16.87
C TRP A 79 0.18 -12.73 16.54
N LEU A 80 -0.62 -11.92 17.23
CA LEU A 80 -2.05 -11.80 16.97
C LEU A 80 -2.31 -11.12 15.62
N ALA A 81 -1.55 -10.07 15.29
CA ALA A 81 -1.65 -9.42 13.98
C ALA A 81 -1.35 -10.39 12.83
N GLU A 82 -0.31 -11.23 12.98
CA GLU A 82 0.00 -12.29 12.02
C GLU A 82 -1.12 -13.33 11.95
N ALA A 83 -1.60 -13.85 13.08
CA ALA A 83 -2.67 -14.84 13.11
C ALA A 83 -3.97 -14.32 12.49
N TRP A 84 -4.34 -13.06 12.77
CA TRP A 84 -5.47 -12.39 12.15
C TRP A 84 -5.25 -12.18 10.66
N ALA A 85 -4.06 -11.79 10.20
CA ALA A 85 -3.77 -11.69 8.77
C ALA A 85 -3.98 -13.04 8.06
N ARG A 86 -3.55 -14.14 8.69
CA ARG A 86 -3.64 -15.51 8.14
C ARG A 86 -5.07 -16.06 8.11
N THR A 87 -5.92 -15.62 9.04
CA THR A 87 -7.28 -16.17 9.21
C THR A 87 -8.38 -15.23 8.70
N HIS A 88 -8.12 -13.92 8.64
CA HIS A 88 -9.08 -12.87 8.31
C HIS A 88 -8.56 -11.90 7.22
N GLY A 89 -7.39 -12.16 6.63
CA GLY A 89 -6.88 -11.40 5.48
C GLY A 89 -6.59 -9.92 5.81
N PHE A 90 -6.95 -9.02 4.90
CA PHE A 90 -6.69 -7.58 5.05
C PHE A 90 -7.41 -6.97 6.26
N GLU A 91 -8.62 -7.43 6.58
CA GLU A 91 -9.31 -7.02 7.81
C GLU A 91 -8.47 -7.32 9.05
N GLY A 92 -7.89 -8.52 9.09
CA GLY A 92 -7.04 -8.97 10.18
C GLY A 92 -5.80 -8.11 10.37
N ILE A 93 -5.13 -7.74 9.27
CA ILE A 93 -3.97 -6.84 9.29
C ILE A 93 -4.39 -5.45 9.81
N SER A 94 -5.49 -4.91 9.28
CA SER A 94 -6.01 -3.60 9.68
C SER A 94 -6.30 -3.53 11.19
N ARG A 95 -7.03 -4.52 11.70
CA ARG A 95 -7.39 -4.63 13.13
C ARG A 95 -6.19 -4.92 14.01
N GLY A 96 -5.21 -5.69 13.53
CA GLY A 96 -3.96 -5.95 14.24
C GLY A 96 -3.12 -4.69 14.41
N LEU A 97 -2.99 -3.87 13.36
CA LEU A 97 -2.34 -2.57 13.43
C LEU A 97 -3.11 -1.63 14.37
N GLU A 98 -4.44 -1.61 14.27
CA GLU A 98 -5.26 -0.75 15.12
C GLU A 98 -5.08 -1.06 16.60
N LEU A 99 -5.18 -2.35 16.97
CA LEU A 99 -4.94 -2.81 18.32
C LEU A 99 -3.53 -2.45 18.78
N SER A 100 -2.52 -2.64 17.92
CA SER A 100 -1.13 -2.38 18.27
C SER A 100 -0.90 -0.91 18.62
N HIS A 101 -1.27 0.03 17.74
CA HIS A 101 -1.00 1.46 18.00
C HIS A 101 -1.82 1.99 19.19
N ARG A 102 -3.09 1.57 19.35
CA ARG A 102 -3.92 1.99 20.50
C ARG A 102 -3.36 1.45 21.81
N SER A 103 -2.94 0.18 21.85
CA SER A 103 -2.33 -0.42 23.04
C SER A 103 -0.98 0.22 23.38
N ILE A 104 -0.13 0.47 22.38
CA ILE A 104 1.15 1.16 22.57
C ILE A 104 0.91 2.55 23.13
N GLN A 105 0.01 3.33 22.53
CA GLN A 105 -0.30 4.68 22.98
C GLN A 105 -0.84 4.70 24.42
N GLN A 106 -1.73 3.76 24.76
CA GLN A 106 -2.41 3.72 26.05
C GLN A 106 -1.53 3.21 27.18
N TYR A 107 -0.65 2.25 26.90
CA TYR A 107 0.03 1.46 27.92
C TYR A 107 1.55 1.60 27.92
N TRP A 108 2.13 2.48 27.11
CA TRP A 108 3.57 2.55 26.86
C TRP A 108 4.46 2.36 28.11
N PRO A 109 4.27 3.07 29.24
CA PRO A 109 5.18 2.93 30.39
C PRO A 109 5.21 1.51 30.97
N ASP A 110 4.03 0.88 31.08
CA ASP A 110 3.85 -0.40 31.78
C ASP A 110 3.75 -1.60 30.82
N LEU A 111 3.84 -1.38 29.51
CA LEU A 111 3.69 -2.42 28.49
C LEU A 111 4.84 -3.44 28.54
N HIS A 112 4.55 -4.72 28.36
CA HIS A 112 5.59 -5.74 28.35
C HIS A 112 6.27 -5.88 26.96
N PRO A 113 7.59 -6.11 26.90
CA PRO A 113 8.53 -6.09 28.03
C PRO A 113 8.76 -4.67 28.56
N LEU A 114 8.97 -4.56 29.87
CA LEU A 114 9.23 -3.28 30.54
C LEU A 114 10.54 -2.65 30.04
N ILE A 115 10.59 -1.32 30.04
CA ILE A 115 11.83 -0.58 29.80
C ILE A 115 12.67 -0.65 31.09
N GLU A 116 13.89 -1.15 30.98
CA GLU A 116 14.86 -1.24 32.08
C GLU A 116 15.97 -0.22 31.86
N GLU A 117 16.30 0.60 32.87
CA GLU A 117 17.41 1.58 32.81
C GLU A 117 17.36 2.55 31.60
N ASP A 118 16.17 2.91 31.15
CA ASP A 118 15.91 3.73 29.95
C ASP A 118 16.40 3.08 28.63
N ASP A 119 16.68 1.78 28.62
CA ASP A 119 17.06 1.00 27.43
C ASP A 119 15.83 0.62 26.59
N LEU A 120 15.76 1.14 25.37
CA LEU A 120 14.67 0.91 24.42
C LEU A 120 14.96 -0.24 23.45
N ASP A 121 16.18 -0.79 23.42
CA ASP A 121 16.65 -1.70 22.36
C ASP A 121 15.74 -2.91 22.18
N GLN A 122 15.29 -3.51 23.29
CA GLN A 122 14.41 -4.66 23.24
C GLN A 122 13.07 -4.32 22.59
N ARG A 123 12.45 -3.19 22.96
CA ARG A 123 11.17 -2.75 22.39
C ARG A 123 11.34 -2.34 20.93
N LEU A 124 12.41 -1.63 20.59
CA LEU A 124 12.73 -1.26 19.22
C LEU A 124 12.88 -2.50 18.32
N GLY A 125 13.59 -3.54 18.78
CA GLY A 125 13.70 -4.79 18.04
C GLY A 125 12.35 -5.49 17.82
N LEU A 126 11.46 -5.50 18.83
CA LEU A 126 10.12 -6.07 18.72
C LEU A 126 9.21 -5.28 17.78
N LEU A 127 9.25 -3.95 17.87
CA LEU A 127 8.52 -3.04 16.99
C LEU A 127 9.01 -3.16 15.55
N GLN A 128 10.33 -3.26 15.32
CA GLN A 128 10.88 -3.51 14.00
C GLN A 128 10.40 -4.84 13.42
N GLY A 129 10.28 -5.88 14.25
CA GLY A 129 9.67 -7.15 13.88
C GLY A 129 8.21 -7.02 13.44
N LEU A 130 7.40 -6.27 14.20
CA LEU A 130 6.01 -5.96 13.85
C LEU A 130 5.91 -5.17 12.53
N ILE A 131 6.74 -4.15 12.36
CA ILE A 131 6.75 -3.25 11.21
C ILE A 131 7.13 -4.00 9.93
N SER A 132 8.24 -4.77 9.98
CA SER A 132 8.80 -5.43 8.81
C SER A 132 7.93 -6.56 8.25
N GLN A 133 7.05 -7.18 9.07
CA GLN A 133 6.15 -8.22 8.58
C GLN A 133 4.95 -7.66 7.79
N ILE A 134 4.56 -6.40 7.97
CA ILE A 134 3.30 -5.87 7.39
C ILE A 134 3.25 -6.02 5.86
N PRO A 135 4.27 -5.61 5.08
CA PRO A 135 4.22 -5.79 3.63
C PRO A 135 4.13 -7.27 3.21
N ALA A 136 4.86 -8.14 3.92
CA ALA A 136 4.84 -9.58 3.64
C ALA A 136 3.45 -10.18 3.89
N LEU A 137 2.79 -9.79 4.99
CA LEU A 137 1.42 -10.22 5.27
C LEU A 137 0.45 -9.73 4.21
N MET A 138 0.51 -8.44 3.82
CA MET A 138 -0.35 -7.90 2.77
C MET A 138 -0.19 -8.63 1.43
N LYS A 139 1.05 -9.01 1.05
CA LYS A 139 1.32 -9.75 -0.19
C LYS A 139 0.79 -11.18 -0.19
N GLN A 140 0.51 -11.75 0.98
CA GLN A 140 0.09 -13.13 1.16
C GLN A 140 -1.42 -13.28 1.39
N VAL A 141 -2.17 -12.17 1.44
CA VAL A 141 -3.64 -12.23 1.48
C VAL A 141 -4.19 -12.63 0.10
N PRO A 142 -5.08 -13.65 0.02
CA PRO A 142 -5.72 -14.03 -1.24
C PRO A 142 -6.47 -12.87 -1.89
N LEU A 143 -6.20 -12.63 -3.18
CA LEU A 143 -6.91 -11.63 -3.98
C LEU A 143 -8.11 -12.23 -4.72
N VAL A 144 -8.19 -13.56 -4.79
CA VAL A 144 -9.24 -14.32 -5.49
C VAL A 144 -10.03 -15.20 -4.51
N SER A 145 -11.32 -15.42 -4.79
CA SER A 145 -12.22 -16.15 -3.88
C SER A 145 -12.29 -17.67 -4.11
N GLN A 146 -11.49 -18.21 -5.04
CA GLN A 146 -11.52 -19.64 -5.40
C GLN A 146 -10.10 -20.21 -5.40
N ALA A 147 -9.99 -21.52 -5.12
CA ALA A 147 -8.72 -22.22 -5.16
C ALA A 147 -8.03 -22.05 -6.53
N PRO A 148 -6.70 -21.85 -6.57
CA PRO A 148 -5.74 -22.01 -5.48
C PRO A 148 -5.53 -20.76 -4.58
N PHE A 149 -6.48 -19.82 -4.53
CA PHE A 149 -6.44 -18.65 -3.61
C PHE A 149 -5.20 -17.78 -3.78
N TYR A 150 -4.83 -17.51 -5.04
CA TYR A 150 -3.67 -16.70 -5.35
C TYR A 150 -3.69 -15.32 -4.68
N HIS A 151 -2.52 -14.89 -4.23
CA HIS A 151 -2.25 -13.62 -3.58
C HIS A 151 -1.30 -12.75 -4.42
N LEU A 152 -1.06 -11.51 -3.99
CA LEU A 152 -0.21 -10.58 -4.74
C LEU A 152 1.22 -11.11 -4.96
N GLY A 153 1.79 -11.77 -3.94
CA GLY A 153 3.10 -12.41 -4.07
C GLY A 153 3.17 -13.47 -5.18
N ASN A 154 2.10 -14.24 -5.43
CA ASN A 154 2.07 -15.16 -6.57
C ASN A 154 2.07 -14.37 -7.89
N TYR A 155 1.24 -13.33 -7.99
CA TYR A 155 1.17 -12.47 -9.17
C TYR A 155 2.52 -11.83 -9.50
N GLU A 156 3.23 -11.29 -8.50
CA GLU A 156 4.59 -10.75 -8.67
C GLU A 156 5.56 -11.83 -9.17
N ALA A 157 5.50 -13.05 -8.62
CA ALA A 157 6.32 -14.18 -9.07
C ALA A 157 6.02 -14.59 -10.52
N PHE A 158 4.74 -14.67 -10.90
CA PHE A 158 4.32 -14.99 -12.27
C PHE A 158 4.82 -13.94 -13.28
N LEU A 159 4.70 -12.65 -12.94
CA LEU A 159 5.24 -11.57 -13.77
C LEU A 159 6.77 -11.66 -13.90
N HIS A 160 7.48 -11.94 -12.81
CA HIS A 160 8.93 -12.11 -12.85
C HIS A 160 9.34 -13.26 -13.78
N GLN A 161 8.70 -14.43 -13.64
CA GLN A 161 8.95 -15.58 -14.51
C GLN A 161 8.68 -15.26 -15.99
N GLN A 162 7.58 -14.56 -16.29
CA GLN A 162 7.26 -14.12 -17.66
C GLN A 162 8.34 -13.18 -18.21
N ASN A 163 8.80 -12.20 -17.42
CA ASN A 163 9.84 -11.27 -17.84
C ASN A 163 11.20 -11.95 -18.09
N VAL A 164 11.59 -12.91 -17.24
CA VAL A 164 12.81 -13.70 -17.44
C VAL A 164 12.75 -14.50 -18.74
N ARG A 165 11.60 -15.09 -19.07
CA ARG A 165 11.39 -15.82 -20.33
C ARG A 165 11.49 -14.91 -21.55
N LEU A 166 10.86 -13.74 -21.53
CA LEU A 166 10.95 -12.78 -22.64
C LEU A 166 12.38 -12.32 -22.91
N ARG A 167 13.24 -12.27 -21.88
CA ARG A 167 14.68 -12.00 -22.04
C ARG A 167 15.44 -13.21 -22.59
N HIS A 168 15.12 -14.44 -22.17
CA HIS A 168 15.82 -15.66 -22.62
C HIS A 168 15.40 -16.15 -24.02
N ASN A 169 14.15 -15.92 -24.44
CA ASN A 169 13.69 -16.20 -25.81
C ASN A 169 14.40 -15.34 -26.88
N GLN A 170 15.25 -14.38 -26.49
CA GLN A 170 16.15 -13.68 -27.42
C GLN A 170 17.49 -14.40 -27.63
N GLN A 171 17.80 -15.47 -26.87
CA GLN A 171 19.11 -16.13 -26.91
C GLN A 171 19.11 -17.66 -27.08
N ASP A 172 18.08 -18.43 -26.73
CA ASP A 172 18.03 -19.90 -26.99
C ASP A 172 16.58 -20.44 -27.14
N GLU A 173 16.34 -21.33 -28.11
CA GLU A 173 15.02 -21.90 -28.47
C GLU A 173 14.54 -23.08 -27.57
N ASP A 174 15.32 -23.54 -26.59
CA ASP A 174 15.11 -24.84 -25.92
C ASP A 174 14.62 -24.81 -24.46
N TYR A 175 14.00 -23.73 -23.98
CA TYR A 175 13.46 -23.68 -22.60
C TYR A 175 11.92 -23.82 -22.53
N GLU A 176 11.41 -25.01 -22.89
CA GLU A 176 10.03 -25.39 -22.59
C GLU A 176 9.85 -25.67 -21.09
N SER A 177 9.38 -24.66 -20.36
CA SER A 177 8.49 -24.90 -19.21
C SER A 177 7.11 -24.35 -19.54
N LEU A 178 6.27 -25.21 -20.12
CA LEU A 178 4.91 -24.92 -20.58
C LEU A 178 3.96 -24.37 -19.48
N THR A 179 4.35 -24.42 -18.21
CA THR A 179 3.44 -24.18 -17.06
C THR A 179 3.28 -22.70 -16.66
N GLY A 180 4.31 -21.85 -16.77
CA GLY A 180 4.25 -20.50 -16.19
C GLY A 180 3.34 -19.48 -16.90
N ASN A 181 2.99 -19.70 -18.18
CA ASN A 181 2.06 -18.80 -18.88
C ASN A 181 0.60 -19.09 -18.47
N ASP A 182 0.31 -20.34 -18.12
CA ASP A 182 -1.01 -20.78 -17.69
C ASP A 182 -1.35 -20.23 -16.30
N GLU A 183 -0.38 -20.09 -15.40
CA GLU A 183 -0.61 -19.60 -14.03
C GLU A 183 -1.03 -18.12 -13.97
N LEU A 184 -0.36 -17.24 -14.73
CA LEU A 184 -0.75 -15.84 -14.82
C LEU A 184 -2.15 -15.69 -15.44
N GLN A 185 -2.41 -16.44 -16.51
CA GLN A 185 -3.71 -16.43 -17.16
C GLN A 185 -4.83 -16.96 -16.25
N ASN A 186 -4.54 -18.00 -15.47
CA ASN A 186 -5.43 -18.57 -14.46
C ASN A 186 -5.70 -17.56 -13.32
N PHE A 187 -4.67 -16.88 -12.82
CA PHE A 187 -4.82 -15.79 -11.85
C PHE A 187 -5.79 -14.71 -12.35
N GLU A 188 -5.60 -14.22 -13.58
CA GLU A 188 -6.45 -13.19 -14.16
C GLU A 188 -7.91 -13.65 -14.32
N GLN A 189 -8.13 -14.90 -14.73
CA GLN A 189 -9.48 -15.48 -14.84
C GLN A 189 -10.17 -15.58 -13.48
N LEU A 190 -9.47 -16.08 -12.45
CA LEU A 190 -9.99 -16.17 -11.09
C LEU A 190 -10.24 -14.79 -10.47
N LEU A 191 -9.40 -13.81 -10.78
CA LEU A 191 -9.60 -12.42 -10.37
C LEU A 191 -10.86 -11.82 -11.02
N GLN A 192 -11.10 -12.10 -12.30
CA GLN A 192 -12.33 -11.67 -12.98
C GLN A 192 -13.58 -12.38 -12.43
N ALA A 193 -13.46 -13.65 -12.05
CA ALA A 193 -14.55 -14.42 -11.43
C ALA A 193 -14.83 -14.01 -9.97
N THR A 194 -13.89 -13.33 -9.31
CA THR A 194 -14.05 -12.84 -7.94
C THR A 194 -15.06 -11.68 -7.92
N SER A 195 -16.07 -11.78 -7.06
CA SER A 195 -17.17 -10.81 -7.02
C SER A 195 -16.68 -9.38 -6.78
N ARG A 196 -17.35 -8.40 -7.40
CA ARG A 196 -16.98 -6.98 -7.24
C ARG A 196 -17.14 -6.47 -5.81
N SER A 197 -18.10 -6.98 -5.06
CA SER A 197 -18.25 -6.63 -3.64
C SER A 197 -17.02 -7.04 -2.83
N VAL A 198 -16.47 -8.23 -3.07
CA VAL A 198 -15.25 -8.70 -2.39
C VAL A 198 -14.04 -7.85 -2.81
N GLN A 199 -13.88 -7.54 -4.09
CA GLN A 199 -12.77 -6.68 -4.56
C GLN A 199 -12.81 -5.29 -3.93
N LEU A 200 -13.98 -4.67 -3.85
CA LEU A 200 -14.16 -3.36 -3.21
C LEU A 200 -13.93 -3.43 -1.69
N GLN A 201 -14.42 -4.47 -1.03
CA GLN A 201 -14.19 -4.70 0.39
C GLN A 201 -12.70 -4.88 0.70
N ASN A 202 -12.00 -5.72 -0.06
CA ASN A 202 -10.56 -5.91 0.07
C ASN A 202 -9.81 -4.58 -0.11
N TYR A 203 -10.18 -3.79 -1.13
CA TYR A 203 -9.56 -2.49 -1.35
C TYR A 203 -9.81 -1.51 -0.22
N GLN A 204 -11.03 -1.46 0.33
CA GLN A 204 -11.32 -0.64 1.51
C GLN A 204 -10.48 -1.05 2.71
N GLN A 205 -10.36 -2.35 2.98
CA GLN A 205 -9.55 -2.87 4.08
C GLN A 205 -8.06 -2.53 3.90
N VAL A 206 -7.56 -2.52 2.66
CA VAL A 206 -6.20 -2.09 2.33
C VAL A 206 -5.99 -0.60 2.62
N LEU A 207 -6.99 0.26 2.38
CA LEU A 207 -6.95 1.66 2.79
C LEU A 207 -7.00 1.84 4.32
N ASP A 208 -7.76 0.99 5.01
CA ASP A 208 -7.79 0.99 6.48
C ASP A 208 -6.44 0.57 7.08
N ILE A 209 -5.74 -0.39 6.45
CA ILE A 209 -4.34 -0.73 6.78
C ILE A 209 -3.46 0.52 6.64
N GLN A 210 -3.55 1.25 5.53
CA GLN A 210 -2.76 2.47 5.32
C GLN A 210 -3.04 3.51 6.41
N LYS A 211 -4.30 3.71 6.77
CA LYS A 211 -4.72 4.62 7.84
C LYS A 211 -4.10 4.24 9.18
N HIS A 212 -4.21 2.97 9.59
CA HIS A 212 -3.66 2.51 10.86
C HIS A 212 -2.14 2.44 10.87
N TRP A 213 -1.52 2.20 9.72
CA TRP A 213 -0.09 2.33 9.53
C TRP A 213 0.40 3.76 9.82
N GLN A 214 -0.27 4.79 9.27
CA GLN A 214 0.07 6.18 9.60
C GLN A 214 -0.10 6.48 11.10
N GLN A 215 -1.17 5.97 11.73
CA GLN A 215 -1.39 6.18 13.16
C GLN A 215 -0.32 5.50 14.03
N LEU A 216 0.15 4.31 13.63
CA LEU A 216 1.26 3.64 14.30
C LEU A 216 2.53 4.48 14.23
N LYS A 217 2.87 5.03 13.05
CA LYS A 217 4.05 5.91 12.88
C LYS A 217 3.98 7.13 13.78
N ILE A 218 2.87 7.86 13.77
CA ILE A 218 2.66 9.04 14.64
C ILE A 218 2.85 8.65 16.12
N THR A 219 2.25 7.53 16.53
CA THR A 219 2.35 7.05 17.91
C THR A 219 3.80 6.73 18.29
N LEU A 220 4.57 6.11 17.40
CA LEU A 220 5.96 5.77 17.65
C LEU A 220 6.87 7.00 17.62
N ASP A 221 6.65 7.95 16.71
CA ASP A 221 7.39 9.22 16.66
C ASP A 221 7.18 10.03 17.96
N ASP A 222 5.94 10.09 18.45
CA ASP A 222 5.59 10.79 19.70
C ASP A 222 6.24 10.15 20.94
N LEU A 223 6.38 8.82 20.96
CA LEU A 223 6.90 8.08 22.12
C LEU A 223 8.42 7.91 22.12
N LEU A 224 9.04 7.78 20.95
CA LEU A 224 10.46 7.45 20.78
C LEU A 224 11.31 8.66 20.36
N GLY A 225 10.70 9.70 19.79
CA GLY A 225 11.42 10.90 19.37
C GLY A 225 12.56 10.58 18.38
N LEU A 226 13.80 10.82 18.80
CA LEU A 226 14.98 10.59 17.96
C LEU A 226 15.31 9.09 17.78
N ASP A 227 14.82 8.23 18.67
CA ASP A 227 15.04 6.78 18.62
C ASP A 227 13.98 6.06 17.76
N ALA A 228 13.03 6.81 17.16
CA ALA A 228 12.02 6.25 16.28
C ALA A 228 12.66 5.60 15.03
N PRO A 229 12.18 4.41 14.60
CA PRO A 229 12.72 3.74 13.42
C PRO A 229 12.39 4.49 12.13
N SER A 230 13.21 4.33 11.10
CA SER A 230 12.88 4.83 9.77
C SER A 230 11.77 4.00 9.13
N PHE A 231 10.74 4.67 8.62
CA PHE A 231 9.59 4.02 7.98
C PHE A 231 9.63 4.03 6.45
N SER A 232 10.55 4.77 5.82
CA SER A 232 10.51 5.06 4.37
C SER A 232 10.46 3.81 3.48
N VAL A 233 11.25 2.78 3.80
CA VAL A 233 11.27 1.53 3.03
C VAL A 233 9.92 0.81 3.11
N ILE A 234 9.29 0.82 4.29
CA ILE A 234 8.01 0.17 4.51
C ILE A 234 6.88 1.00 3.89
N ASP A 235 6.95 2.33 3.97
CA ASP A 235 6.03 3.25 3.29
C ASP A 235 6.00 2.98 1.78
N GLU A 236 7.16 2.92 1.13
CA GLU A 236 7.28 2.62 -0.31
C GLU A 236 6.67 1.25 -0.66
N GLN A 237 6.90 0.23 0.17
CA GLN A 237 6.34 -1.09 -0.05
C GLN A 237 4.81 -1.11 0.14
N VAL A 238 4.30 -0.49 1.19
CA VAL A 238 2.86 -0.41 1.47
C VAL A 238 2.16 0.35 0.34
N ASP A 239 2.68 1.51 -0.07
CA ASP A 239 2.10 2.31 -1.14
C ASP A 239 2.15 1.58 -2.49
N SER A 240 3.25 0.88 -2.78
CA SER A 240 3.36 0.02 -3.97
C SER A 240 2.33 -1.10 -3.97
N ILE A 241 2.14 -1.81 -2.85
CA ILE A 241 1.13 -2.87 -2.71
C ILE A 241 -0.27 -2.30 -2.92
N ILE A 242 -0.60 -1.16 -2.29
CA ILE A 242 -1.89 -0.49 -2.44
C ILE A 242 -2.15 -0.13 -3.92
N ALA A 243 -1.15 0.45 -4.60
CA ALA A 243 -1.25 0.82 -6.00
C ALA A 243 -1.45 -0.41 -6.92
N GLN A 244 -0.73 -1.51 -6.65
CA GLN A 244 -0.88 -2.77 -7.39
C GLN A 244 -2.28 -3.37 -7.21
N ILE A 245 -2.78 -3.44 -5.97
CA ILE A 245 -4.13 -3.95 -5.68
C ILE A 245 -5.19 -3.07 -6.33
N LYS A 246 -5.05 -1.74 -6.27
CA LYS A 246 -5.93 -0.77 -6.95
C LYS A 246 -6.02 -1.04 -8.45
N ARG A 247 -4.86 -1.25 -9.09
CA ARG A 247 -4.74 -1.55 -10.53
C ARG A 247 -5.38 -2.89 -10.88
N LEU A 248 -5.10 -3.94 -10.09
CA LEU A 248 -5.65 -5.28 -10.29
C LEU A 248 -7.18 -5.29 -10.22
N TYR A 249 -7.76 -4.63 -9.23
CA TYR A 249 -9.22 -4.52 -9.08
C TYR A 249 -9.86 -3.49 -10.03
N LYS A 250 -9.06 -2.67 -10.73
CA LYS A 250 -9.52 -1.63 -11.67
C LYS A 250 -10.52 -0.66 -11.01
N VAL A 251 -10.23 -0.26 -9.77
CA VAL A 251 -11.15 0.52 -8.91
C VAL A 251 -11.60 1.85 -9.57
N GLU A 252 -10.74 2.48 -10.36
CA GLU A 252 -11.03 3.75 -11.06
C GLU A 252 -12.15 3.61 -12.10
N GLN A 253 -12.23 2.46 -12.78
CA GLN A 253 -13.29 2.19 -13.75
C GLN A 253 -14.66 2.02 -13.06
N ILE A 254 -14.66 1.62 -11.79
CA ILE A 254 -15.87 1.42 -10.98
C ILE A 254 -16.46 2.76 -10.54
N ALA A 255 -15.60 3.71 -10.13
CA ALA A 255 -16.04 5.06 -9.76
C ALA A 255 -16.72 5.79 -10.94
N HIS A 256 -16.23 5.57 -12.17
CA HIS A 256 -16.84 6.10 -13.37
C HIS A 256 -18.16 5.39 -13.75
N GLN A 257 -18.25 4.07 -13.64
CA GLN A 257 -19.49 3.32 -13.91
C GLN A 257 -20.63 3.64 -12.93
N ASN A 258 -20.30 3.86 -11.65
CA ASN A 258 -21.28 4.29 -10.66
C ASN A 258 -21.73 5.73 -10.91
N ASN A 259 -20.82 6.65 -11.26
CA ASN A 259 -21.21 8.03 -11.59
C ASN A 259 -22.04 8.13 -12.88
N GLU A 260 -21.81 7.29 -13.89
CA GLU A 260 -22.68 7.26 -15.09
C GLU A 260 -24.09 6.70 -14.80
N ASN A 261 -24.23 5.75 -13.87
CA ASN A 261 -25.53 5.24 -13.44
C ASN A 261 -26.30 6.19 -12.50
N LEU A 262 -25.64 7.16 -11.87
CA LEU A 262 -26.28 8.22 -11.09
C LEU A 262 -26.68 9.45 -11.94
N LEU A 263 -26.25 9.54 -13.19
CA LEU A 263 -26.52 10.65 -14.11
C LEU A 263 -27.64 10.38 -15.12
N GLN A 264 -28.37 9.25 -15.03
CA GLN A 264 -29.64 9.13 -15.73
C GLN A 264 -30.68 10.01 -15.02
N PRO A 265 -31.21 11.07 -15.68
CA PRO A 265 -32.29 11.84 -15.11
C PRO A 265 -33.52 10.92 -15.08
N LYS A 266 -33.92 10.47 -13.89
CA LYS A 266 -35.31 10.08 -13.68
C LYS A 266 -36.13 11.36 -13.85
N GLU A 267 -36.73 11.54 -15.02
CA GLU A 267 -37.81 12.50 -15.22
C GLU A 267 -38.96 12.16 -14.27
N SER A 268 -38.90 12.71 -13.06
CA SER A 268 -40.05 12.92 -12.21
C SER A 268 -40.40 14.39 -12.33
N ALA A 269 -41.42 14.64 -13.15
CA ALA A 269 -42.01 15.95 -13.30
C ALA A 269 -42.50 16.45 -11.93
N ILE A 270 -41.77 17.40 -11.35
CA ILE A 270 -42.27 18.27 -10.30
C ILE A 270 -42.05 19.69 -10.80
N GLN A 271 -43.13 20.27 -11.33
CA GLN A 271 -43.23 21.71 -11.56
C GLN A 271 -43.27 22.40 -10.20
N LEU A 272 -42.24 23.18 -9.89
CA LEU A 272 -42.38 24.35 -9.04
C LEU A 272 -41.59 25.49 -9.67
N GLY A 273 -42.35 26.49 -10.10
CA GLY A 273 -41.81 27.71 -10.69
C GLY A 273 -41.10 28.54 -9.64
N TYR A 274 -39.87 28.90 -9.95
CA TYR A 274 -39.27 30.16 -9.55
C TYR A 274 -38.47 30.67 -10.75
N THR A 275 -38.96 31.77 -11.32
CA THR A 275 -38.20 32.64 -12.21
C THR A 275 -37.23 33.43 -11.35
N ASP A 276 -35.94 33.15 -11.49
CA ASP A 276 -34.92 34.15 -11.17
C ASP A 276 -33.87 34.19 -12.27
N THR A 277 -33.98 35.27 -13.04
CA THR A 277 -33.00 35.75 -13.99
C THR A 277 -31.82 36.33 -13.22
N VAL A 278 -30.65 35.71 -13.30
CA VAL A 278 -29.38 36.37 -12.98
C VAL A 278 -28.33 36.03 -14.02
N SER A 279 -27.76 37.11 -14.56
CA SER A 279 -26.86 37.21 -15.68
C SER A 279 -25.59 36.36 -15.52
N ALA A 280 -25.25 35.66 -16.60
CA ALA A 280 -23.99 34.96 -16.74
C ALA A 280 -22.83 35.97 -16.81
N VAL A 281 -21.99 35.99 -15.77
CA VAL A 281 -20.63 36.52 -15.85
C VAL A 281 -19.78 35.40 -16.46
N ALA A 282 -19.24 35.63 -17.65
CA ALA A 282 -18.38 34.67 -18.33
C ALA A 282 -17.07 34.50 -17.54
N GLN A 283 -17.01 33.46 -16.69
CA GLN A 283 -15.75 32.96 -16.16
C GLN A 283 -15.16 31.98 -17.16
N THR A 284 -13.97 32.27 -17.67
CA THR A 284 -13.15 31.38 -18.51
C THR A 284 -12.68 30.20 -17.68
N GLN A 285 -13.57 29.24 -17.42
CA GLN A 285 -13.20 27.94 -16.85
C GLN A 285 -12.75 27.01 -17.98
N PHE A 286 -11.60 26.36 -17.78
CA PHE A 286 -11.16 25.27 -18.63
C PHE A 286 -12.22 24.15 -18.62
N ARG A 287 -12.80 23.84 -19.79
CA ARG A 287 -13.81 22.79 -19.92
C ARG A 287 -13.34 21.75 -20.94
N LEU A 288 -13.01 20.57 -20.44
CA LEU A 288 -12.62 19.43 -21.27
C LEU A 288 -13.80 19.01 -22.16
N GLN A 289 -13.62 19.11 -23.47
CA GLN A 289 -14.56 18.59 -24.45
C GLN A 289 -14.11 17.19 -24.92
N PRO A 290 -14.89 16.12 -24.70
CA PRO A 290 -14.44 14.74 -24.86
C PRO A 290 -14.13 14.31 -26.32
N GLN A 291 -14.37 15.16 -27.33
CA GLN A 291 -14.15 14.83 -28.74
C GLN A 291 -13.23 15.81 -29.49
N ASN A 292 -12.54 16.74 -28.82
CA ASN A 292 -11.76 17.76 -29.52
C ASN A 292 -10.41 18.06 -28.84
N HIS A 293 -9.44 17.16 -29.02
CA HIS A 293 -8.12 17.26 -28.39
C HIS A 293 -7.36 18.55 -28.76
N LEU A 294 -7.48 19.02 -30.01
CA LEU A 294 -6.85 20.27 -30.45
C LEU A 294 -7.43 21.48 -29.72
N ALA A 295 -8.76 21.57 -29.60
CA ALA A 295 -9.43 22.64 -28.88
C ALA A 295 -9.08 22.61 -27.37
N ASN A 296 -9.01 21.43 -26.77
CA ASN A 296 -8.61 21.28 -25.37
C ASN A 296 -7.15 21.71 -25.14
N ARG A 297 -6.24 21.35 -26.07
CA ARG A 297 -4.83 21.77 -26.00
C ARG A 297 -4.70 23.29 -26.07
N GLU A 298 -5.44 23.93 -26.98
CA GLU A 298 -5.39 25.38 -27.17
C GLU A 298 -5.93 26.13 -25.94
N GLN A 299 -7.02 25.63 -25.34
CA GLN A 299 -7.55 26.14 -24.07
C GLN A 299 -6.56 25.96 -22.91
N ALA A 300 -5.89 24.81 -22.83
CA ALA A 300 -4.91 24.53 -21.79
C ALA A 300 -3.71 25.50 -21.88
N LEU A 301 -3.21 25.74 -23.09
CA LEU A 301 -2.12 26.70 -23.33
C LEU A 301 -2.53 28.13 -22.99
N LYS A 302 -3.78 28.51 -23.22
CA LYS A 302 -4.28 29.85 -22.84
C LYS A 302 -4.27 30.05 -21.32
N VAL A 303 -4.78 29.08 -20.56
CA VAL A 303 -4.75 29.12 -19.10
C VAL A 303 -3.31 29.11 -18.58
N LEU A 304 -2.42 28.33 -19.21
CA LEU A 304 -1.03 28.25 -18.80
C LEU A 304 -0.26 29.57 -19.04
N ASN A 305 -0.61 30.32 -20.09
CA ASN A 305 -0.10 31.68 -20.30
C ASN A 305 -0.61 32.65 -19.22
N GLU A 306 -1.90 32.60 -18.86
CA GLU A 306 -2.46 33.45 -17.79
C GLU A 306 -1.76 33.20 -16.44
N ILE A 307 -1.42 31.95 -16.13
CA ILE A 307 -0.66 31.58 -14.93
C ILE A 307 0.79 32.09 -15.03
N ALA A 308 1.45 31.93 -16.18
CA ALA A 308 2.81 32.40 -16.37
C ALA A 308 2.92 33.92 -16.24
N ASP A 309 1.96 34.68 -16.78
CA ASP A 309 1.89 36.14 -16.66
C ASP A 309 1.72 36.57 -15.19
N TYR A 310 0.89 35.85 -14.43
CA TYR A 310 0.72 36.11 -13.00
C TYR A 310 2.03 35.92 -12.23
N PHE A 311 2.72 34.79 -12.41
CA PHE A 311 4.01 34.53 -11.75
C PHE A 311 5.12 35.47 -12.22
N GLN A 312 5.08 35.95 -13.46
CA GLN A 312 6.03 36.94 -13.95
C GLN A 312 5.85 38.31 -13.29
N ILE A 313 4.61 38.72 -13.01
CA ILE A 313 4.30 40.00 -12.37
C ILE A 313 4.60 39.95 -10.87
N HIS A 314 4.24 38.86 -10.19
CA HIS A 314 4.31 38.75 -8.74
C HIS A 314 5.62 38.12 -8.22
N GLU A 315 6.27 37.26 -9.01
CA GLU A 315 7.47 36.52 -8.63
C GLU A 315 8.48 36.38 -9.79
N PRO A 316 9.06 37.49 -10.31
CA PRO A 316 9.89 37.48 -11.52
C PRO A 316 11.19 36.67 -11.40
N HIS A 317 11.65 36.39 -10.18
CA HIS A 317 12.86 35.59 -9.91
C HIS A 317 12.55 34.20 -9.34
N SER A 318 11.28 33.80 -9.31
CA SER A 318 10.90 32.45 -8.89
C SER A 318 11.28 31.43 -9.97
N PRO A 319 11.90 30.29 -9.60
CA PRO A 319 12.14 29.19 -10.53
C PRO A 319 10.87 28.73 -11.25
N VAL A 320 9.70 28.85 -10.61
CA VAL A 320 8.40 28.49 -11.18
C VAL A 320 8.04 29.39 -12.37
N SER A 321 8.25 30.70 -12.24
CA SER A 321 8.02 31.68 -13.32
C SER A 321 8.88 31.37 -14.55
N TYR A 322 10.17 31.08 -14.34
CA TYR A 322 11.09 30.72 -15.41
C TYR A 322 10.72 29.39 -16.08
N MET A 323 10.33 28.38 -15.29
CA MET A 323 9.94 27.07 -15.80
C MET A 323 8.65 27.13 -16.63
N LEU A 324 7.63 27.87 -16.17
CA LEU A 324 6.38 28.04 -16.91
C LEU A 324 6.61 28.70 -18.28
N GLN A 325 7.41 29.76 -18.34
CA GLN A 325 7.78 30.41 -19.60
C GLN A 325 8.53 29.47 -20.55
N LYS A 326 9.44 28.67 -20.00
CA LYS A 326 10.21 27.67 -20.77
C LYS A 326 9.29 26.57 -21.33
N THR A 327 8.33 26.09 -20.53
CA THR A 327 7.33 25.10 -20.94
C THR A 327 6.41 25.63 -22.05
N ILE A 328 5.96 26.89 -21.96
CA ILE A 328 5.16 27.53 -23.02
C ILE A 328 5.95 27.56 -24.33
N ARG A 329 7.22 27.97 -24.27
CA ARG A 329 8.09 28.03 -25.44
C ARG A 329 8.30 26.66 -26.09
N TRP A 330 8.49 25.61 -25.29
CA TRP A 330 8.59 24.24 -25.80
C TRP A 330 7.30 23.74 -26.45
N SER A 331 6.15 24.11 -25.91
CA SER A 331 4.85 23.68 -26.45
C SER A 331 4.57 24.15 -27.88
N GLN A 332 5.27 25.23 -28.30
CA GLN A 332 5.16 25.87 -29.61
C GLN A 332 6.28 25.42 -30.58
N MET A 333 7.29 24.71 -30.10
CA MET A 333 8.41 24.23 -30.93
C MET A 333 8.11 22.85 -31.52
N PRO A 334 8.42 22.60 -32.81
CA PRO A 334 8.41 21.27 -33.36
C PRO A 334 9.53 20.41 -32.74
N LEU A 335 9.25 19.11 -32.54
CA LEU A 335 10.09 18.19 -31.78
C LEU A 335 11.57 18.19 -32.21
N HIS A 336 11.86 18.28 -33.50
CA HIS A 336 13.22 18.25 -34.04
C HIS A 336 14.02 19.52 -33.68
N GLU A 337 13.36 20.68 -33.59
CA GLU A 337 13.98 21.94 -33.19
C GLU A 337 14.25 21.97 -31.68
N TRP A 338 13.32 21.40 -30.89
CA TRP A 338 13.50 21.21 -29.47
C TRP A 338 14.68 20.25 -29.16
N LEU A 339 14.74 19.10 -29.84
CA LEU A 339 15.83 18.13 -29.68
C LEU A 339 17.20 18.75 -30.01
N ALA A 340 17.30 19.59 -31.05
CA ALA A 340 18.54 20.28 -31.39
C ALA A 340 18.98 21.32 -30.32
N HIS A 341 18.04 21.88 -29.57
CA HIS A 341 18.33 22.81 -28.47
C HIS A 341 18.75 22.11 -27.18
N VAL A 342 18.24 20.90 -26.92
CA VAL A 342 18.55 20.12 -25.72
C VAL A 342 19.79 19.25 -25.90
N ILE A 343 20.05 18.75 -27.11
CA ILE A 343 21.16 17.85 -27.41
C ILE A 343 22.34 18.66 -27.96
N LYS A 344 23.15 19.25 -27.06
CA LYS A 344 24.39 19.95 -27.46
C LYS A 344 25.68 19.21 -27.14
N ASN A 345 25.66 18.07 -26.44
CA ASN A 345 26.82 17.19 -26.19
C ASN A 345 26.39 15.72 -26.05
N GLU A 346 27.37 14.81 -26.10
CA GLU A 346 27.27 13.36 -26.40
C GLU A 346 26.40 12.46 -25.47
N ASN A 347 25.62 13.02 -24.52
CA ASN A 347 24.70 12.25 -23.68
C ASN A 347 23.29 12.90 -23.58
N PRO A 348 22.39 12.63 -24.54
CA PRO A 348 21.11 13.34 -24.66
C PRO A 348 20.02 12.92 -23.65
N LEU A 349 20.11 11.75 -23.02
CA LEU A 349 19.05 11.20 -22.17
C LEU A 349 19.07 11.74 -20.73
N GLU A 350 20.25 11.79 -20.11
CA GLU A 350 20.45 12.27 -18.73
C GLU A 350 20.06 13.76 -18.61
N GLN A 351 20.43 14.58 -19.61
CA GLN A 351 20.07 16.00 -19.62
C GLN A 351 18.57 16.24 -19.83
N VAL A 352 17.88 15.41 -20.62
CA VAL A 352 16.42 15.51 -20.80
C VAL A 352 15.71 15.22 -19.48
N GLN A 353 16.20 14.26 -18.71
CA GLN A 353 15.65 13.87 -17.40
C GLN A 353 15.85 14.98 -16.36
N GLU A 354 17.07 15.53 -16.27
CA GLU A 354 17.41 16.65 -15.38
C GLU A 354 16.58 17.91 -15.69
N LEU A 355 16.38 18.23 -16.98
CA LEU A 355 15.66 19.43 -17.42
C LEU A 355 14.13 19.33 -17.29
N LEU A 356 13.59 18.11 -17.35
CA LEU A 356 12.17 17.80 -17.16
C LEU A 356 11.82 17.51 -15.69
N GLY A 357 12.81 17.47 -14.80
CA GLY A 357 12.62 17.15 -13.38
C GLY A 357 12.16 15.70 -13.17
N VAL A 358 12.52 14.80 -14.09
CA VAL A 358 12.19 13.37 -14.01
C VAL A 358 13.40 12.66 -13.37
N PRO A 359 13.23 11.95 -12.24
CA PRO A 359 14.35 11.28 -11.57
C PRO A 359 14.94 10.16 -12.44
N ASP A 360 16.27 9.98 -12.34
CA ASP A 360 17.03 8.94 -13.05
C ASP A 360 16.51 7.55 -12.70
N MET A 361 15.91 6.87 -13.68
CA MET A 361 15.43 5.49 -13.54
C MET A 361 16.55 4.45 -13.68
N ASN A 362 17.82 4.81 -13.46
CA ASN A 362 18.96 3.95 -13.80
C ASN A 362 20.09 3.85 -12.77
N ASN A 363 19.88 4.23 -11.50
CA ASN A 363 20.91 4.04 -10.48
C ASN A 363 20.47 3.09 -9.36
N SER A 364 20.51 1.79 -9.67
CA SER A 364 20.89 0.74 -8.69
C SER A 364 21.02 -0.61 -9.41
N ASN A 365 22.08 -0.76 -10.20
CA ASN A 365 22.67 -2.07 -10.48
C ASN A 365 24.16 -1.91 -10.75
N SER A 366 24.90 -1.68 -9.67
CA SER A 366 26.35 -1.69 -9.48
C SER A 366 26.48 -1.30 -8.00
N GLU A 367 26.90 -2.13 -7.05
CA GLU A 367 28.19 -2.78 -7.00
C GLU A 367 28.26 -3.58 -5.67
N TRP A 368 28.76 -4.83 -5.76
CA TRP A 368 29.26 -5.73 -4.69
C TRP A 368 28.29 -6.35 -3.67
#